data_AF-A0A843BUY8-F1
#
_entry.id   AF-A0A843BUY8-F1
#
_cell.length_a   1.000
_cell.length_b   1.000
_cell.length_c   1.000
_cell.angle_alpha   90.00
_cell.angle_beta   90.00
_cell.angle_gamma   90.00
#
_symmetry.space_group_name_H-M   'P 1'
#
loop_
_entity.id
_entity.type
_entity.pdbx_description
1 polymer ?
#
loop_
_entity_poly.entity_id
_entity_poly.type
_entity_poly.pdbx_seq_one_letter_code
_entity_poly.pdbx_strand_id
1 'polypeptide(L)'
;MLKEIGSVFSFLTIFPSSNATLENIAKYMYVFPIVGIAIGLLVGSFGFGLSFIFDPLLVSLLVVASIAIVTGIHHADGLADFADGFMVKGTKEKKINAMKDLSTGSAGIVGLVLYLVGLIITISLTSGFDLFKAILISEILAKFSMVLIASLGQS
;
A
#
# COMPACT_ATOMS: atom_id res chain seq x y z
N MET A 1 0.60 12.41 -22.65
CA MET A 1 1.36 11.39 -21.89
C MET A 1 1.64 11.79 -20.43
N LEU A 2 2.21 12.97 -20.14
CA LEU A 2 2.56 13.37 -18.77
C LEU A 2 1.35 13.58 -17.84
N LYS A 3 0.24 14.13 -18.35
CA LYS A 3 -0.99 14.34 -17.56
C LYS A 3 -1.65 13.00 -17.19
N GLU A 4 -1.55 12.04 -18.10
CA GLU A 4 -2.09 10.69 -17.99
C GLU A 4 -1.24 9.85 -17.04
N ILE A 5 0.09 9.98 -17.04
CA ILE A 5 0.95 9.40 -16.01
C ILE A 5 0.62 9.99 -14.63
N GLY A 6 0.31 11.29 -14.57
CA GLY A 6 -0.17 11.93 -13.34
C GLY A 6 -1.40 11.24 -12.72
N SER A 7 -2.27 10.63 -13.53
CA SER A 7 -3.44 9.87 -13.02
C SER A 7 -3.05 8.62 -12.24
N VAL A 8 -1.99 7.93 -12.66
CA VAL A 8 -1.48 6.73 -11.98
C VAL A 8 -0.84 7.10 -10.64
N PHE A 9 -0.10 8.21 -10.59
CA PHE A 9 0.44 8.74 -9.34
C PHE A 9 -0.68 9.12 -8.36
N SER A 10 -1.72 9.82 -8.82
CA SER A 10 -2.84 10.19 -7.95
C SER A 10 -3.72 9.02 -7.51
N PHE A 11 -3.68 7.90 -8.21
CA PHE A 11 -4.40 6.70 -7.80
C PHE A 11 -3.68 5.94 -6.68
N LEU A 12 -2.34 5.89 -6.75
CA LEU A 12 -1.50 5.16 -5.80
C LEU A 12 -0.98 6.01 -4.65
N THR A 13 -1.21 7.33 -4.69
CA THR A 13 -0.76 8.28 -3.68
C THR A 13 -1.79 9.36 -3.40
N ILE A 14 -1.62 10.09 -2.29
CA ILE A 14 -2.48 11.23 -1.92
C ILE A 14 -2.33 12.45 -2.86
N PHE A 15 -1.34 12.47 -3.76
CA PHE A 15 -1.10 13.63 -4.62
C PHE A 15 -2.18 13.76 -5.70
N PRO A 16 -2.95 14.86 -5.73
CA PRO A 16 -4.09 14.98 -6.64
C PRO A 16 -3.65 15.19 -8.10
N SER A 17 -4.48 14.73 -9.04
CA SER A 17 -4.35 15.01 -10.48
C SER A 17 -5.68 15.45 -11.06
N SER A 18 -5.66 16.45 -11.95
CA SER A 18 -6.86 17.09 -12.50
C SER A 18 -7.60 16.27 -13.56
N ASN A 19 -7.04 15.15 -14.04
CA ASN A 19 -7.64 14.30 -15.08
C ASN A 19 -7.51 12.80 -14.79
N ALA A 20 -7.67 12.40 -13.52
CA ALA A 20 -7.56 11.01 -13.12
C ALA A 20 -8.85 10.24 -13.43
N THR A 21 -8.90 9.56 -14.59
CA THR A 21 -9.97 8.62 -14.93
C THR A 21 -9.50 7.18 -14.76
N LEU A 22 -10.41 6.27 -14.40
CA LEU A 22 -10.08 4.86 -14.20
C LEU A 22 -9.60 4.19 -15.50
N GLU A 23 -10.12 4.61 -16.65
CA GLU A 23 -9.69 4.11 -17.96
C GLU A 23 -8.22 4.48 -18.24
N ASN A 24 -7.79 5.69 -17.87
CA ASN A 24 -6.40 6.10 -18.01
C ASN A 24 -5.50 5.34 -17.04
N ILE A 25 -5.93 5.18 -15.78
CA ILE A 25 -5.17 4.42 -14.78
C ILE A 25 -4.98 2.97 -15.24
N ALA A 26 -6.03 2.33 -15.76
CA ALA A 26 -5.96 0.97 -16.30
C ALA A 26 -5.02 0.89 -17.51
N LYS A 27 -5.15 1.83 -18.46
CA LYS A 27 -4.30 1.90 -19.66
C LYS A 27 -2.81 2.06 -19.33
N TYR A 28 -2.49 2.80 -18.27
CA TYR A 28 -1.11 3.09 -17.85
C TYR A 28 -0.68 2.29 -16.61
N MET A 29 -1.38 1.20 -16.28
CA MET A 29 -1.10 0.41 -15.08
C MET A 29 0.33 -0.17 -15.06
N TYR A 30 0.94 -0.41 -16.22
CA TYR A 30 2.35 -0.83 -16.33
C TYR A 30 3.34 0.17 -15.71
N VAL A 31 2.93 1.41 -15.41
CA VAL A 31 3.72 2.44 -14.74
C VAL A 31 3.70 2.29 -13.22
N PHE A 32 2.84 1.45 -12.64
CA PHE A 32 2.71 1.27 -11.19
C PHE A 32 4.07 1.01 -10.50
N PRO A 33 4.97 0.14 -11.00
CA PRO A 33 6.27 -0.08 -10.36
C PRO A 33 7.14 1.18 -10.29
N ILE A 34 7.01 2.11 -11.24
CA ILE A 34 7.72 3.40 -11.23
C ILE A 34 7.19 4.28 -10.09
N VAL A 35 5.89 4.24 -9.81
CA VAL A 35 5.33 4.90 -8.62
C VAL A 35 5.85 4.22 -7.35
N GLY A 36 6.00 2.89 -7.36
CA GLY A 36 6.66 2.14 -6.28
C GLY A 36 8.10 2.62 -6.02
N ILE A 37 8.89 2.87 -7.08
CA ILE A 37 10.23 3.47 -6.95
C ILE A 37 10.13 4.85 -6.29
N ALA A 38 9.19 5.70 -6.71
CA ALA A 38 9.05 7.05 -6.15
C ALA A 38 8.68 7.02 -4.66
N ILE A 39 7.71 6.18 -4.27
CA ILE A 39 7.33 6.00 -2.86
C ILE A 39 8.48 5.40 -2.06
N GLY A 40 9.14 4.37 -2.59
CA GLY A 40 10.26 3.70 -1.96
C GLY A 40 11.47 4.62 -1.74
N LEU A 41 11.78 5.49 -2.71
CA LEU A 41 12.83 6.50 -2.55
C LEU A 41 12.45 7.55 -1.49
N LEU A 42 11.21 8.04 -1.51
CA LEU A 42 10.73 9.04 -0.57
C LEU A 42 10.74 8.51 0.87
N VAL A 43 10.02 7.41 1.11
CA VAL A 43 9.86 6.82 2.44
C VAL A 43 11.15 6.14 2.90
N GLY A 44 11.85 5.45 2.00
CA GLY A 44 13.13 4.80 2.31
C GLY A 44 14.19 5.82 2.74
N SER A 45 14.30 6.96 2.03
CA SER A 45 15.26 8.01 2.41
C SER A 45 14.87 8.67 3.73
N PHE A 46 13.57 8.83 3.98
CA PHE A 46 13.07 9.32 5.27
C PHE A 46 13.46 8.36 6.41
N GLY A 47 13.17 7.07 6.28
CA GLY A 47 13.56 6.05 7.25
C GLY A 47 15.07 5.96 7.46
N PHE A 48 15.85 6.03 6.37
CA PHE A 48 17.31 6.08 6.41
C PHE A 48 17.80 7.24 7.28
N GLY A 49 17.32 8.47 7.02
CA GLY A 49 17.71 9.65 7.79
C GLY A 49 17.31 9.55 9.26
N LEU A 50 16.09 9.10 9.55
CA LEU A 50 15.61 8.93 10.93
C LEU A 50 16.40 7.87 11.70
N SER A 51 16.90 6.83 11.03
CA SER A 51 17.63 5.73 11.66
C SER A 51 18.95 6.13 12.33
N PHE A 52 19.47 7.33 12.03
CA PHE A 52 20.66 7.88 12.69
C PHE A 52 20.33 8.71 13.95
N ILE A 53 19.05 9.00 14.20
CA ILE A 53 18.61 9.97 15.22
C ILE A 53 17.74 9.30 16.28
N PHE A 54 16.86 8.39 15.87
CA PHE A 54 15.84 7.78 16.72
C PHE A 54 16.05 6.28 16.92
N ASP A 55 15.42 5.72 17.94
CA ASP A 55 15.42 4.28 18.17
C ASP A 55 14.65 3.52 17.07
N PRO A 56 14.98 2.23 16.81
CA PRO A 56 14.39 1.49 15.71
C PRO A 56 12.87 1.37 15.77
N LEU A 57 12.27 1.34 16.95
CA LEU A 57 10.83 1.20 17.10
C LEU A 57 10.13 2.50 16.68
N LEU A 58 10.61 3.66 17.13
CA LEU A 58 10.07 4.95 16.69
C LEU A 58 10.27 5.15 15.17
N VAL A 59 11.44 4.80 14.63
CA VAL A 59 11.69 4.86 13.18
C VAL A 59 10.68 4.00 12.42
N SER A 60 10.46 2.76 12.87
CA SER A 60 9.53 1.84 12.21
C SER A 60 8.09 2.35 12.20
N LEU A 61 7.63 2.92 13.32
CA LEU A 61 6.30 3.54 13.41
C LEU A 61 6.17 4.70 12.41
N LEU A 62 7.16 5.60 12.35
CA LEU A 62 7.14 6.75 11.45
C LEU A 62 7.22 6.33 9.98
N VAL A 63 7.99 5.29 9.65
CA VAL A 63 8.04 4.71 8.30
C VAL A 63 6.68 4.13 7.91
N VAL A 64 6.07 3.28 8.75
CA VAL A 64 4.75 2.70 8.48
C VAL A 64 3.68 3.78 8.34
N ALA A 65 3.68 4.78 9.21
CA ALA A 65 2.77 5.93 9.12
C ALA A 65 2.97 6.71 7.81
N SER A 66 4.22 6.90 7.38
CA SER A 66 4.54 7.59 6.12
C SER A 66 4.02 6.82 4.91
N ILE A 67 4.17 5.49 4.87
CA ILE A 67 3.58 4.65 3.80
C ILE A 67 2.06 4.82 3.78
N ALA A 68 1.40 4.71 4.94
CA ALA A 68 -0.05 4.82 5.05
C ALA A 68 -0.56 6.19 4.56
N ILE A 69 0.10 7.29 4.97
CA ILE A 69 -0.26 8.65 4.55
C ILE A 69 -0.01 8.86 3.06
N VAL A 70 1.19 8.52 2.57
CA VAL A 70 1.56 8.73 1.16
C VAL A 70 0.64 7.95 0.23
N THR A 71 0.27 6.73 0.60
CA THR A 71 -0.64 5.87 -0.20
C THR A 71 -2.13 6.10 0.04
N GLY A 72 -2.50 7.05 0.92
CA GLY A 72 -3.89 7.36 1.21
C GLY A 72 -4.66 6.25 1.93
N ILE A 73 -3.97 5.33 2.63
CA ILE A 73 -4.55 4.22 3.40
C ILE A 73 -5.25 3.15 2.53
N HIS A 74 -5.35 3.33 1.21
CA HIS A 74 -6.06 2.43 0.29
C HIS A 74 -5.66 0.95 0.41
N HIS A 75 -4.38 0.66 0.66
CA HIS A 75 -3.93 -0.73 0.83
C HIS A 75 -4.42 -1.36 2.15
N ALA A 76 -4.38 -0.58 3.24
CA ALA A 76 -4.85 -1.02 4.54
C ALA A 76 -6.38 -1.19 4.57
N ASP A 77 -7.09 -0.30 3.88
CA ASP A 77 -8.55 -0.37 3.66
C ASP A 77 -8.94 -1.65 2.90
N GLY A 78 -8.32 -1.88 1.73
CA GLY A 78 -8.57 -3.08 0.95
C GLY A 78 -8.19 -4.39 1.67
N LEU A 79 -7.20 -4.35 2.57
CA LEU A 79 -6.88 -5.49 3.44
C LEU A 79 -7.98 -5.74 4.48
N ALA A 80 -8.53 -4.69 5.08
CA ALA A 80 -9.62 -4.80 6.05
C ALA A 80 -10.89 -5.36 5.38
N ASP A 81 -11.27 -4.80 4.23
CA ASP A 81 -12.40 -5.28 3.42
C ASP A 81 -12.23 -6.75 3.04
N PHE A 82 -11.03 -7.11 2.57
CA PHE A 82 -10.72 -8.49 2.21
C PHE A 82 -10.84 -9.42 3.42
N ALA A 83 -10.34 -9.03 4.59
CA ALA A 83 -10.42 -9.84 5.80
C ALA A 83 -11.87 -10.05 6.26
N ASP A 84 -12.71 -9.02 6.20
CA ASP A 84 -14.14 -9.11 6.51
C ASP A 84 -14.87 -10.03 5.52
N GLY A 85 -14.65 -9.84 4.22
CA GLY A 85 -15.20 -10.72 3.18
C GLY A 85 -14.72 -12.17 3.30
N PHE A 86 -13.46 -12.38 3.70
CA PHE A 86 -12.87 -13.70 3.85
C PHE A 86 -13.48 -14.50 5.00
N MET A 87 -13.76 -13.83 6.13
CA MET A 87 -14.30 -14.45 7.34
C MET A 87 -15.78 -14.86 7.19
N VAL A 88 -16.54 -14.21 6.31
CA VAL A 88 -17.94 -14.55 6.06
C VAL A 88 -18.08 -15.95 5.45
N LYS A 89 -18.92 -16.79 6.06
CA LYS A 89 -19.27 -18.12 5.53
C LYS A 89 -20.42 -18.04 4.53
N GLY A 90 -20.38 -18.89 3.51
CA GLY A 90 -21.47 -19.05 2.55
C GLY A 90 -21.09 -18.63 1.13
N THR A 91 -22.05 -18.02 0.42
CA THR A 91 -21.95 -17.73 -1.00
C THR A 91 -20.96 -16.59 -1.31
N LYS A 92 -20.47 -16.56 -2.55
CA LYS A 92 -19.62 -15.46 -3.07
C LYS A 92 -20.27 -14.09 -2.88
N GLU A 93 -21.58 -14.01 -3.09
CA GLU A 93 -22.35 -12.77 -2.92
C GLU A 93 -22.30 -12.22 -1.50
N LYS A 94 -22.46 -13.09 -0.48
CA LYS A 94 -22.35 -12.68 0.93
C LYS A 94 -20.96 -12.13 1.27
N LYS A 95 -19.90 -12.76 0.74
CA LYS A 95 -18.53 -12.29 0.92
C LYS A 95 -18.31 -10.92 0.27
N ILE A 96 -18.78 -10.72 -0.96
CA ILE A 96 -18.68 -9.43 -1.66
C ILE A 96 -19.48 -8.35 -0.94
N ASN A 97 -20.67 -8.66 -0.41
CA ASN A 97 -21.47 -7.69 0.34
C ASN A 97 -20.74 -7.23 1.61
N ALA A 98 -20.01 -8.12 2.28
CA ALA A 98 -19.20 -7.75 3.44
C ALA A 98 -18.01 -6.85 3.07
N MET A 99 -17.35 -7.08 1.92
CA MET A 99 -16.29 -6.18 1.42
C MET A 99 -16.80 -4.79 1.00
N LYS A 100 -18.12 -4.59 0.90
CA LYS A 100 -18.75 -3.32 0.50
C LYS A 100 -19.46 -2.63 1.66
N ASP A 101 -19.42 -3.22 2.85
CA ASP A 101 -19.99 -2.60 4.03
C ASP A 101 -19.17 -1.35 4.38
N LEU A 102 -19.85 -0.26 4.76
CA LEU A 102 -19.17 0.95 5.20
C LEU A 102 -18.59 0.79 6.62
N SER A 103 -19.04 -0.23 7.34
CA SER A 103 -18.59 -0.56 8.68
C SER A 103 -17.50 -1.63 8.61
N THR A 104 -16.36 -1.38 9.27
CA THR A 104 -15.32 -2.41 9.43
C THR A 104 -15.76 -3.47 10.44
N GLY A 105 -15.65 -4.74 10.06
CA GLY A 105 -15.91 -5.88 10.92
C GLY A 105 -14.73 -6.23 11.83
N SER A 106 -14.97 -7.18 12.74
CA SER A 106 -13.92 -7.64 13.66
C SER A 106 -12.74 -8.31 12.95
N ALA A 107 -12.96 -8.93 11.79
CA ALA A 107 -11.89 -9.56 11.03
C ALA A 107 -11.01 -8.50 10.34
N GLY A 108 -11.61 -7.45 9.79
CA GLY A 108 -10.91 -6.27 9.27
C GLY A 108 -10.04 -5.61 10.33
N ILE A 109 -10.60 -5.37 11.54
CA ILE A 109 -9.86 -4.78 12.66
C ILE A 109 -8.67 -5.67 13.06
N VAL A 110 -8.89 -6.95 13.32
CA VAL A 110 -7.82 -7.87 13.76
C VAL A 110 -6.76 -8.01 12.67
N GLY A 111 -7.17 -8.14 11.41
CA GLY A 111 -6.26 -8.22 10.26
C GLY A 111 -5.37 -6.99 10.15
N LEU A 112 -5.96 -5.79 10.27
CA LEU A 112 -5.23 -4.53 10.20
C LEU A 112 -4.24 -4.36 11.37
N VAL A 113 -4.64 -4.72 12.59
CA VAL A 113 -3.74 -4.68 13.77
C VAL A 113 -2.56 -5.62 13.57
N LEU A 114 -2.79 -6.87 13.18
CA LEU A 114 -1.72 -7.84 12.94
C LEU A 114 -0.78 -7.39 11.81
N TYR A 115 -1.34 -6.81 10.74
CA TYR A 115 -0.56 -6.26 9.64
C TYR A 115 0.33 -5.09 10.07
N LEU A 116 -0.23 -4.07 10.74
CA LEU A 116 0.52 -2.89 11.16
C LEU A 116 1.59 -3.23 12.20
N VAL A 117 1.24 -4.06 13.20
CA VAL A 117 2.20 -4.51 14.22
C VAL A 117 3.30 -5.36 13.58
N GLY A 118 2.94 -6.27 12.67
CA GLY A 118 3.91 -7.09 11.94
C GLY A 118 4.89 -6.26 11.11
N LEU A 119 4.41 -5.22 10.43
CA LEU A 119 5.26 -4.27 9.70
C LEU A 119 6.21 -3.51 10.63
N ILE A 120 5.68 -2.95 11.73
CA ILE A 120 6.49 -2.21 12.72
C ILE A 120 7.59 -3.11 13.27
N ILE A 121 7.26 -4.32 13.70
CA ILE A 121 8.23 -5.29 14.20
C ILE A 121 9.29 -5.57 13.14
N THR A 122 8.87 -5.95 11.92
CA THR A 122 9.80 -6.32 10.83
C THR A 122 10.75 -5.18 10.48
N ILE A 123 10.23 -3.96 10.37
CA ILE A 123 11.03 -2.78 10.03
C ILE A 123 12.00 -2.44 11.17
N SER A 124 11.58 -2.56 12.43
CA SER A 124 12.43 -2.28 13.59
C SER A 124 13.64 -3.20 13.73
N LEU A 125 13.63 -4.35 13.03
CA LEU A 125 14.78 -5.27 12.95
C LEU A 125 15.84 -4.84 11.93
N THR A 126 15.60 -3.75 11.21
CA THR A 126 16.50 -3.21 10.18
C THR A 126 16.82 -1.74 10.45
N SER A 127 17.98 -1.27 9.98
CA SER A 127 18.39 0.13 10.13
C SER A 127 19.30 0.57 8.99
N GLY A 128 19.59 1.86 8.91
CA GLY A 128 20.52 2.42 7.95
C GLY A 128 20.17 2.05 6.51
N PHE A 129 21.20 1.71 5.71
CA PHE A 129 21.01 1.51 4.28
C PHE A 129 20.24 0.22 3.94
N ASP A 130 20.20 -0.76 4.84
CA ASP A 130 19.40 -1.96 4.62
C ASP A 130 17.91 -1.72 4.84
N LEU A 131 17.54 -0.85 5.80
CA LEU A 131 16.18 -0.32 5.92
C LEU A 131 15.76 0.39 4.62
N PHE A 132 16.61 1.27 4.09
CA PHE A 132 16.35 1.95 2.81
C PHE A 132 16.06 0.96 1.68
N LYS A 133 16.93 -0.05 1.49
CA LYS A 133 16.74 -1.07 0.45
C LYS A 133 15.47 -1.87 0.66
N ALA A 134 15.18 -2.27 1.90
CA ALA A 134 14.00 -3.07 2.23
C ALA A 134 12.72 -2.33 1.82
N ILE A 135 12.58 -1.05 2.18
CA ILE A 135 11.43 -0.22 1.82
C ILE A 135 11.36 0.02 0.30
N LEU A 136 12.50 0.30 -0.35
CA LEU A 136 12.53 0.51 -1.79
C LEU A 136 12.06 -0.73 -2.56
N ILE A 137 12.59 -1.90 -2.21
CA ILE A 137 12.25 -3.16 -2.86
C ILE A 137 10.80 -3.56 -2.55
N SER A 138 10.33 -3.39 -1.32
CA SER A 138 8.96 -3.74 -0.94
C SER A 138 7.94 -2.93 -1.73
N GLU A 139 8.17 -1.62 -1.91
CA GLU A 139 7.26 -0.76 -2.67
C GLU A 139 7.23 -1.11 -4.16
N ILE A 140 8.39 -1.40 -4.76
CA ILE A 140 8.46 -1.88 -6.15
C ILE A 140 7.69 -3.19 -6.32
N LEU A 141 7.92 -4.16 -5.43
CA LEU A 141 7.27 -5.47 -5.48
C LEU A 141 5.77 -5.38 -5.24
N ALA A 142 5.31 -4.53 -4.31
CA ALA A 142 3.89 -4.31 -4.06
C ALA A 142 3.18 -3.81 -5.32
N LYS A 143 3.75 -2.82 -6.00
CA LYS A 143 3.15 -2.23 -7.20
C LYS A 143 3.26 -3.17 -8.41
N PHE A 144 4.37 -3.90 -8.53
CA PHE A 144 4.50 -4.96 -9.54
C PHE A 144 3.47 -6.08 -9.36
N SER A 145 3.19 -6.48 -8.11
CA SER A 145 2.20 -7.50 -7.79
C SER A 145 0.79 -7.10 -8.24
N MET A 146 0.44 -5.81 -8.14
CA MET A 146 -0.84 -5.30 -8.67
C MET A 146 -0.94 -5.50 -10.20
N VAL A 147 0.12 -5.14 -10.94
CA VAL A 147 0.17 -5.32 -12.41
C VAL A 147 0.07 -6.80 -12.78
N LEU A 148 0.81 -7.66 -12.05
CA LEU A 148 0.81 -9.09 -12.29
C LEU A 148 -0.59 -9.69 -12.10
N ILE A 149 -1.26 -9.39 -10.99
CA ILE A 149 -2.60 -9.88 -10.71
C ILE A 149 -3.59 -9.37 -11.76
N ALA A 150 -3.52 -8.09 -12.13
CA ALA A 150 -4.37 -7.53 -13.18
C ALA A 150 -4.15 -8.21 -14.54
N SER A 151 -2.92 -8.61 -14.87
CA SER A 151 -2.61 -9.32 -16.12
C SER A 151 -3.12 -10.76 -16.17
N LEU A 152 -3.30 -11.41 -15.02
CA LEU A 152 -3.82 -12.78 -14.90
C LEU A 152 -5.33 -12.83 -14.70
N GLY A 153 -5.95 -11.71 -14.34
CA GLY A 153 -7.39 -11.61 -14.14
C GLY A 153 -8.16 -11.79 -15.44
N GLN A 154 -9.23 -12.58 -15.39
CA GLN A 154 -10.24 -12.60 -16.45
C GLN A 154 -11.21 -11.46 -16.18
N SER A 155 -11.03 -10.33 -16.87
CA SER A 155 -11.95 -9.19 -16.89
C SER A 155 -13.24 -9.53 -17.61
#